data_AF-A0A2A2WFY5-F1
#
_entry.id   AF-A0A2A2WFY5-F1
#
_cell.length_a   1.000
_cell.length_b   1.000
_cell.length_c   1.000
_cell.angle_alpha   90.00
_cell.angle_beta   90.00
_cell.angle_gamma   90.00
#
_symmetry.space_group_name_H-M   'P 1'
#
loop_
_entity.id
_entity.type
_entity.pdbx_description
1 polymer ?
#
loop_
_entity_poly.entity_id
_entity_poly.type
_entity_poly.pdbx_seq_one_letter_code
_entity_poly.pdbx_strand_id
1 'polypeptide(L)'
;MTTSFIPETAPFNDEQRAWLNGFFSGMMGMQPGGDASAVMNAAGLSADALPGVVEQNQEEEDFPWHDDSLPIVDRMELAEGKPVERRLMAAMAQLDCGSCGYLCKSYSEAIASGEETNLTLCSPGGKETAKMIKQVLKESGDTAASPAKPANGSPANGSSQPGYSRKTPYVAKLIESRPLNGEGSAKDTRHIAIDLADSGIKYEVGDALGIYPTNCDELVEAIVSAIGADSNLLTVTPAGDPKSLANALREDFCLRDPSDELLELALSRVTDPETKSQLSQMLEEGAPDGFDVLDVLQLAGDVPVSATEFLETLSPLNPRLYSIASSQACVGNQVHLTVGKVTYDRNGRLRKGAASTMLADRLEPGATLRVFTQANHGGFTVPADPTKPMIMVGPGTGIAPFLAFLQEREATKATGKNWLFFGDQHAATDFLYQQELQSYLDTGLLTRLDTAFSRDGTEKVYVQDRMKQTAAELWSWLQAGAHFYVCGDASRMAVDVDRTLKSIIASQGGLSEQAAADYVAKLSKEKRYVRDVY
;
A
#
# COMPACT_ATOMS: atom_id res chain seq x y z
N MET A 1 24.49 33.52 -43.54
CA MET A 1 25.34 32.32 -43.48
C MET A 1 25.03 31.63 -42.17
N THR A 2 24.19 30.60 -42.20
CA THR A 2 23.81 29.78 -41.05
C THR A 2 25.01 28.93 -40.66
N THR A 3 25.63 29.25 -39.54
CA THR A 3 26.67 28.41 -38.93
C THR A 3 26.02 27.13 -38.43
N SER A 4 26.26 26.01 -39.12
CA SER A 4 25.93 24.67 -38.61
C SER A 4 26.77 24.40 -37.36
N PHE A 5 26.12 24.05 -36.25
CA PHE A 5 26.81 23.71 -34.99
C PHE A 5 27.50 22.34 -35.07
N ILE A 6 27.01 21.47 -35.95
CA ILE A 6 27.60 20.16 -36.21
C ILE A 6 28.47 20.20 -37.48
N PRO A 7 29.76 19.83 -37.39
CA PRO A 7 30.64 19.73 -38.55
C PRO A 7 30.13 18.72 -39.58
N GLU A 8 30.36 18.98 -40.87
CA GLU A 8 29.98 18.04 -41.95
C GLU A 8 30.70 16.69 -41.85
N THR A 9 31.85 16.65 -41.17
CA THR A 9 32.62 15.42 -40.93
C THR A 9 32.02 14.53 -39.83
N ALA A 10 30.98 14.98 -39.12
CA ALA A 10 30.33 14.17 -38.09
C ALA A 10 29.48 13.06 -38.73
N PRO A 11 29.43 11.85 -38.14
CA PRO A 11 28.84 10.64 -38.73
C PRO A 11 27.30 10.62 -38.59
N PHE A 12 26.66 11.73 -38.97
CA PHE A 12 25.21 11.88 -38.98
C PHE A 12 24.74 12.09 -40.41
N ASN A 13 23.61 11.50 -40.76
CA ASN A 13 22.96 11.81 -42.03
C ASN A 13 22.32 13.22 -41.98
N ASP A 14 21.83 13.71 -43.11
CA ASP A 14 21.37 15.10 -43.21
C ASP A 14 20.13 15.39 -42.36
N GLU A 15 19.23 14.43 -42.19
CA GLU A 15 18.06 14.56 -41.30
C GLU A 15 18.46 14.61 -39.82
N GLN A 16 19.36 13.73 -39.39
CA GLN A 16 19.90 13.71 -38.03
C GLN A 16 20.66 15.00 -37.72
N ARG A 17 21.46 15.49 -38.68
CA ARG A 17 22.21 16.75 -38.53
C ARG A 17 21.28 17.96 -38.45
N ALA A 18 20.20 17.98 -39.25
CA ALA A 18 19.19 19.03 -39.19
C ALA A 18 18.45 19.05 -37.85
N TRP A 19 18.03 17.88 -37.35
CA TRP A 19 17.38 17.75 -36.04
C TRP A 19 18.30 18.20 -34.90
N LEU A 20 19.56 17.76 -34.90
CA LEU A 20 20.53 18.13 -33.87
C LEU A 20 20.87 19.62 -33.90
N ASN A 21 21.04 20.23 -35.09
CA ASN A 21 21.22 21.67 -35.19
C ASN A 21 20.01 22.46 -34.69
N GLY A 22 18.79 21.94 -34.89
CA GLY A 22 17.56 22.50 -34.32
C GLY A 22 17.51 22.37 -32.81
N PHE A 23 17.87 21.20 -32.26
CA PHE A 23 17.96 20.95 -30.82
C PHE A 23 18.97 21.88 -30.14
N PHE A 24 20.19 21.99 -30.66
CA PHE A 24 21.22 22.88 -30.12
C PHE A 24 20.85 24.35 -30.27
N SER A 25 20.22 24.75 -31.37
CA SER A 25 19.70 26.12 -31.52
C SER A 25 18.60 26.43 -30.50
N GLY A 26 17.69 25.49 -30.24
CA GLY A 26 16.63 25.66 -29.23
C GLY A 26 17.19 25.74 -27.82
N MET A 27 18.19 24.93 -27.50
CA MET A 27 18.85 24.94 -26.18
C MET A 27 19.66 26.23 -25.93
N MET A 28 20.26 26.82 -26.98
CA MET A 28 20.92 28.12 -26.88
C MET A 28 19.96 29.32 -26.97
N GLY A 29 18.76 29.13 -27.52
CA GLY A 29 17.67 30.11 -27.58
C GLY A 29 16.94 30.31 -26.25
N MET A 30 17.21 29.48 -25.24
CA MET A 30 16.76 29.69 -23.85
C MET A 30 17.61 30.77 -23.17
N GLN A 31 17.50 32.02 -23.62
CA GLN A 31 17.66 33.17 -22.73
C GLN A 31 16.28 33.65 -22.27
N PRO A 32 16.15 34.18 -21.05
CA PRO A 32 14.84 34.57 -20.51
C PRO A 32 14.31 35.75 -21.32
N GLY A 33 13.19 35.55 -22.04
CA GLY A 33 12.43 36.62 -22.71
C GLY A 33 12.30 36.54 -24.24
N GLY A 34 12.73 35.45 -24.89
CA GLY A 34 12.53 35.26 -26.33
C GLY A 34 11.13 34.73 -26.70
N ASP A 35 10.49 35.35 -27.69
CA ASP A 35 9.18 34.93 -28.22
C ASP A 35 9.31 33.61 -29.01
N ALA A 36 8.76 32.55 -28.44
CA ALA A 36 8.77 31.19 -29.00
C ALA A 36 8.14 31.12 -30.40
N SER A 37 7.24 32.05 -30.73
CA SER A 37 6.56 32.14 -32.03
C SER A 37 7.54 32.41 -33.19
N ALA A 38 8.60 33.20 -32.94
CA ALA A 38 9.60 33.52 -33.95
C ALA A 38 10.48 32.33 -34.32
N VAL A 39 10.73 31.43 -33.37
CA VAL A 39 11.54 30.21 -33.56
C VAL A 39 10.76 29.16 -34.34
N MET A 40 9.46 29.03 -34.09
CA MET A 40 8.60 28.06 -34.77
C MET A 40 8.37 28.41 -36.26
N ASN A 41 8.24 29.70 -36.59
CA ASN A 41 8.12 30.14 -37.99
C ASN A 41 9.40 29.91 -38.80
N ALA A 42 10.58 30.04 -38.17
CA ALA A 42 11.86 29.78 -38.84
C ALA A 42 12.09 28.28 -39.13
N ALA A 43 11.40 27.39 -38.40
CA ALA A 43 11.49 25.94 -38.56
C ALA A 43 10.40 25.33 -39.47
N GLY A 44 9.48 26.15 -40.01
CA GLY A 44 8.43 25.69 -40.92
C GLY A 44 7.35 24.81 -40.29
N LEU A 45 7.18 24.89 -38.96
CA LEU A 45 6.19 24.11 -38.21
C LEU A 45 4.96 24.98 -37.90
N SER A 46 3.75 24.50 -38.20
CA SER A 46 2.52 25.19 -37.80
C SER A 46 2.11 24.82 -36.37
N ALA A 47 1.55 25.79 -35.65
CA ALA A 47 1.12 25.65 -34.26
C ALA A 47 -0.02 24.62 -34.07
N ASP A 48 -0.66 24.17 -35.15
CA ASP A 48 -1.78 23.21 -35.12
C ASP A 48 -1.34 21.73 -35.11
N ALA A 49 -0.04 21.45 -35.15
CA ALA A 49 0.51 20.08 -35.28
C ALA A 49 1.05 19.46 -33.98
N LEU A 50 0.83 20.08 -32.82
CA LEU A 50 1.19 19.49 -31.52
C LEU A 50 -0.08 19.14 -30.72
N PRO A 51 -0.13 17.97 -30.04
CA PRO A 51 -1.13 17.73 -29.00
C PRO A 51 -0.96 18.84 -27.96
N GLY A 52 -2.07 19.48 -27.61
CA GLY A 52 -2.09 20.69 -26.80
C GLY A 52 -1.10 20.64 -25.64
N VAL A 53 -0.14 21.58 -25.65
CA VAL A 53 0.55 21.98 -24.44
C VAL A 53 -0.52 22.62 -23.58
N VAL A 54 -1.14 21.81 -22.73
CA VAL A 54 -1.87 22.31 -21.58
C VAL A 54 -0.80 22.99 -20.75
N GLU A 55 -0.80 24.33 -20.75
CA GLU A 55 -0.14 25.09 -19.70
C GLU A 55 -0.59 24.44 -18.38
N GLN A 56 0.33 23.76 -17.69
CA GLN A 56 0.11 23.31 -16.33
C GLN A 56 0.13 24.54 -15.42
N ASN A 57 -0.89 25.38 -15.54
CA ASN A 57 -1.50 25.99 -14.37
C ASN A 57 -2.19 24.85 -13.60
N GLN A 58 -1.40 23.96 -13.00
CA GLN A 58 -1.90 23.19 -11.86
C GLN A 58 -1.95 24.21 -10.72
N GLU A 59 -3.06 24.94 -10.62
CA GLU A 59 -3.55 25.26 -9.28
C GLU A 59 -3.48 23.93 -8.50
N GLU A 60 -2.82 23.92 -7.33
CA GLU A 60 -2.90 22.78 -6.43
C GLU A 60 -4.39 22.57 -6.15
N GLU A 61 -5.00 21.64 -6.90
CA GLU A 61 -6.39 21.25 -6.72
C GLU A 61 -6.45 20.68 -5.30
N ASP A 62 -6.96 21.48 -4.37
CA ASP A 62 -7.18 21.04 -3.01
C ASP A 62 -8.18 19.89 -3.06
N PHE A 63 -7.87 18.80 -2.38
CA PHE A 63 -8.72 17.61 -2.29
C PHE A 63 -9.25 17.51 -0.86
N PRO A 64 -10.31 18.24 -0.48
CA PRO A 64 -10.87 18.19 0.87
C PRO A 64 -11.25 16.79 1.35
N TRP A 65 -11.50 15.86 0.42
CA TRP A 65 -11.82 14.46 0.71
C TRP A 65 -10.59 13.56 0.84
N HIS A 66 -9.38 14.02 0.51
CA HIS A 66 -8.14 13.24 0.67
C HIS A 66 -7.69 13.28 2.14
N ASP A 67 -8.50 12.64 2.99
CA ASP A 67 -8.26 12.46 4.41
C ASP A 67 -8.77 11.08 4.82
N ASP A 68 -7.84 10.20 5.20
CA ASP A 68 -8.12 8.83 5.63
C ASP A 68 -8.86 8.76 6.99
N SER A 69 -9.04 9.88 7.70
CA SER A 69 -9.90 9.96 8.90
C SER A 69 -11.38 10.09 8.56
N LEU A 70 -11.70 10.53 7.35
CA LEU A 70 -13.08 10.75 6.95
C LEU A 70 -13.72 9.42 6.50
N PRO A 71 -14.91 9.06 7.03
CA PRO A 71 -15.71 7.98 6.49
C PRO A 71 -15.91 8.13 4.98
N ILE A 72 -16.02 7.01 4.26
CA ILE A 72 -16.20 7.06 2.80
C ILE A 72 -17.43 7.88 2.41
N VAL A 73 -18.51 7.83 3.20
CA VAL A 73 -19.73 8.59 2.96
C VAL A 73 -19.46 10.09 2.94
N ASP A 74 -18.81 10.61 3.98
CA ASP A 74 -18.46 12.03 4.11
C ASP A 74 -17.52 12.48 2.97
N ARG A 75 -16.57 11.61 2.57
CA ARG A 75 -15.69 11.89 1.43
C ARG A 75 -16.45 11.95 0.11
N MET A 76 -17.43 11.07 -0.08
CA MET A 76 -18.29 11.08 -1.26
C MET A 76 -19.19 12.32 -1.31
N GLU A 77 -19.68 12.80 -0.16
CA GLU A 77 -20.42 14.08 -0.07
C GLU A 77 -19.53 15.27 -0.46
N LEU A 78 -18.29 15.32 0.03
CA LEU A 78 -17.33 16.38 -0.34
C LEU A 78 -16.95 16.36 -1.83
N ALA A 79 -17.02 15.19 -2.47
CA ALA A 79 -16.74 15.00 -3.88
C ALA A 79 -17.99 15.11 -4.78
N GLU A 80 -19.16 15.46 -4.23
CA GLU A 80 -20.38 15.59 -5.00
C GLU A 80 -20.23 16.65 -6.11
N GLY A 81 -20.71 16.34 -7.31
CA GLY A 81 -20.62 17.22 -8.49
C GLY A 81 -19.21 17.36 -9.09
N LYS A 82 -18.20 16.67 -8.56
CA LYS A 82 -16.84 16.63 -9.15
C LYS A 82 -16.75 15.65 -10.32
N PRO A 83 -15.71 15.78 -11.19
CA PRO A 83 -15.44 14.82 -12.24
C PRO A 83 -15.34 13.37 -11.74
N VAL A 84 -15.64 12.40 -12.61
CA VAL A 84 -15.72 10.97 -12.24
C VAL A 84 -14.43 10.48 -11.60
N GLU A 85 -13.26 10.88 -12.10
CA GLU A 85 -11.96 10.53 -11.57
C GLU A 85 -11.74 11.05 -10.13
N ARG A 86 -12.38 12.16 -9.74
CA ARG A 86 -12.30 12.72 -8.38
C ARG A 86 -13.27 12.03 -7.44
N ARG A 87 -14.47 11.70 -7.91
CA ARG A 87 -15.43 10.87 -7.17
C ARG A 87 -14.89 9.45 -6.94
N LEU A 88 -14.24 8.89 -7.95
CA LEU A 88 -13.52 7.61 -7.84
C LEU A 88 -12.37 7.71 -6.84
N MET A 89 -11.60 8.79 -6.85
CA MET A 89 -10.56 9.03 -5.85
C MET A 89 -11.18 9.05 -4.45
N ALA A 90 -12.25 9.82 -4.24
CA ALA A 90 -12.96 9.93 -2.96
C ALA A 90 -13.55 8.60 -2.46
N ALA A 91 -13.73 7.60 -3.32
CA ALA A 91 -14.15 6.25 -2.95
C ALA A 91 -13.00 5.35 -2.42
N MET A 92 -11.73 5.75 -2.58
CA MET A 92 -10.55 4.94 -2.21
C MET A 92 -10.17 5.07 -0.74
N ALA A 93 -9.11 4.44 -0.26
CA ALA A 93 -8.70 4.54 1.16
C ALA A 93 -8.04 5.87 1.57
N GLN A 94 -7.61 6.73 0.62
CA GLN A 94 -6.89 8.00 0.85
C GLN A 94 -5.51 7.88 1.52
N LEU A 95 -4.86 6.72 1.42
CA LEU A 95 -3.59 6.47 2.11
C LEU A 95 -2.35 6.68 1.25
N ASP A 96 -2.50 6.78 -0.08
CA ASP A 96 -1.36 6.87 -1.02
C ASP A 96 -0.26 5.81 -0.79
N CYS A 97 -0.65 4.65 -0.24
CA CYS A 97 0.29 3.61 0.21
C CYS A 97 1.00 2.86 -0.93
N GLY A 98 0.57 3.00 -2.18
CA GLY A 98 1.15 2.26 -3.32
C GLY A 98 0.86 0.76 -3.34
N SER A 99 0.00 0.23 -2.44
CA SER A 99 -0.32 -1.21 -2.39
C SER A 99 -0.89 -1.74 -3.70
N CYS A 100 -1.73 -0.95 -4.38
CA CYS A 100 -2.29 -1.26 -5.70
C CYS A 100 -1.32 -1.02 -6.87
N GLY A 101 -0.11 -0.48 -6.62
CA GLY A 101 0.81 -0.02 -7.66
C GLY A 101 0.58 1.43 -8.10
N TYR A 102 -0.41 2.11 -7.51
CA TYR A 102 -0.80 3.49 -7.82
C TYR A 102 -0.88 4.34 -6.54
N LEU A 103 -0.77 5.66 -6.69
CA LEU A 103 -1.32 6.62 -5.72
C LEU A 103 -2.84 6.72 -5.94
N CYS A 104 -3.60 7.15 -4.91
CA CYS A 104 -5.07 7.19 -4.98
C CYS A 104 -5.55 8.01 -6.19
N LYS A 105 -4.93 9.17 -6.43
CA LYS A 105 -5.21 10.01 -7.61
C LYS A 105 -4.95 9.30 -8.93
N SER A 106 -3.77 8.70 -9.10
CA SER A 106 -3.41 8.01 -10.35
C SER A 106 -4.23 6.75 -10.60
N TYR A 107 -4.66 6.06 -9.54
CA TYR A 107 -5.53 4.89 -9.67
C TYR A 107 -6.92 5.31 -10.17
N SER A 108 -7.45 6.41 -9.63
CA SER A 108 -8.78 6.88 -10.01
C SER A 108 -8.83 7.41 -11.43
N GLU A 109 -7.76 8.07 -11.87
CA GLU A 109 -7.56 8.52 -13.24
C GLU A 109 -7.43 7.33 -14.20
N ALA A 110 -6.70 6.27 -13.82
CA ALA A 110 -6.57 5.05 -14.63
C ALA A 110 -7.90 4.27 -14.75
N ILE A 111 -8.70 4.22 -13.70
CA ILE A 111 -10.05 3.64 -13.75
C ILE A 111 -10.94 4.48 -14.67
N ALA A 112 -10.95 5.80 -14.49
CA ALA A 112 -11.78 6.71 -15.28
C ALA A 112 -11.45 6.67 -16.78
N SER A 113 -10.17 6.50 -17.13
CA SER A 113 -9.72 6.39 -18.52
C SER A 113 -9.94 5.00 -19.15
N GLY A 114 -10.27 4.00 -18.33
CA GLY A 114 -10.35 2.60 -18.74
C GLY A 114 -8.99 1.91 -18.92
N GLU A 115 -7.89 2.56 -18.52
CA GLU A 115 -6.55 1.94 -18.49
C GLU A 115 -6.48 0.81 -17.47
N GLU A 116 -7.14 0.98 -16.32
CA GLU A 116 -7.23 -0.02 -15.25
C GLU A 116 -8.67 -0.49 -15.09
N THR A 117 -8.89 -1.77 -15.37
CA THR A 117 -10.22 -2.40 -15.28
C THR A 117 -10.44 -3.11 -13.95
N ASN A 118 -9.38 -3.39 -13.20
CA ASN A 118 -9.48 -4.03 -11.89
C ASN A 118 -9.84 -3.00 -10.82
N LEU A 119 -11.12 -3.03 -10.40
CA LEU A 119 -11.71 -2.13 -9.41
C LEU A 119 -11.42 -2.55 -7.95
N THR A 120 -10.68 -3.63 -7.75
CA THR A 120 -10.45 -4.26 -6.43
C THR A 120 -9.02 -4.10 -5.92
N LEU A 121 -8.15 -3.40 -6.65
CA LEU A 121 -6.73 -3.30 -6.30
C LEU A 121 -6.47 -2.53 -5.00
N CYS A 122 -7.41 -1.67 -4.55
CA CYS A 122 -7.28 -0.94 -3.30
C CYS A 122 -7.43 -1.86 -2.08
N SER A 123 -6.35 -2.58 -1.75
CA SER A 123 -6.30 -3.49 -0.61
C SER A 123 -6.70 -2.85 0.74
N PRO A 124 -6.25 -1.63 1.11
CA PRO A 124 -6.65 -1.04 2.39
C PRO A 124 -8.11 -0.58 2.40
N GLY A 125 -8.68 -0.24 1.24
CA GLY A 125 -10.10 0.12 1.10
C GLY A 125 -11.04 -1.09 1.05
N GLY A 126 -10.51 -2.25 0.66
CA GLY A 126 -11.21 -3.52 0.66
C GLY A 126 -12.53 -3.50 -0.13
N LYS A 127 -13.51 -4.26 0.38
CA LYS A 127 -14.82 -4.43 -0.27
C LYS A 127 -15.63 -3.14 -0.31
N GLU A 128 -15.51 -2.28 0.70
CA GLU A 128 -16.25 -1.01 0.76
C GLU A 128 -15.82 -0.08 -0.37
N THR A 129 -14.52 0.09 -0.59
CA THR A 129 -13.99 0.84 -1.73
C THR A 129 -14.42 0.22 -3.06
N ALA A 130 -14.30 -1.11 -3.24
CA ALA A 130 -14.70 -1.76 -4.47
C ALA A 130 -16.20 -1.53 -4.79
N LYS A 131 -17.07 -1.63 -3.78
CA LYS A 131 -18.51 -1.37 -3.90
C LYS A 131 -18.78 0.08 -4.28
N MET A 132 -18.12 1.02 -3.63
CA MET A 132 -18.32 2.45 -3.90
C MET A 132 -17.80 2.84 -5.29
N ILE A 133 -16.65 2.31 -5.72
CA ILE A 133 -16.13 2.48 -7.09
C ILE A 133 -17.16 1.98 -8.12
N LYS A 134 -17.70 0.77 -7.94
CA LYS A 134 -18.76 0.23 -8.81
C LYS A 134 -20.00 1.13 -8.85
N GLN A 135 -20.40 1.68 -7.70
CA GLN A 135 -21.52 2.62 -7.61
C GLN A 135 -21.25 3.91 -8.40
N VAL A 136 -20.07 4.53 -8.21
CA VAL A 136 -19.68 5.75 -8.94
C VAL A 136 -19.67 5.51 -10.45
N LEU A 137 -19.14 4.38 -10.92
CA LEU A 137 -19.14 4.03 -12.33
C LEU A 137 -20.55 3.83 -12.89
N LYS A 138 -21.43 3.17 -12.13
CA LYS A 138 -22.84 2.95 -12.50
C LYS A 138 -23.61 4.27 -12.62
N GLU A 139 -23.39 5.21 -11.71
CA GLU A 139 -24.00 6.54 -11.73
C GLU A 139 -23.44 7.42 -12.86
N SER A 140 -22.20 7.18 -13.29
CA SER A 140 -21.52 7.96 -14.34
C SER A 140 -21.76 7.41 -15.75
N GLY A 141 -22.52 6.31 -15.88
CA GLY A 141 -22.75 5.52 -17.09
C GLY A 141 -23.57 6.17 -18.22
N ASP A 142 -23.60 7.50 -18.33
CA ASP A 142 -24.10 8.26 -19.50
C ASP A 142 -22.99 9.06 -20.22
N THR A 143 -21.73 8.99 -19.77
CA THR A 143 -20.59 9.68 -20.40
C THR A 143 -19.30 8.85 -20.44
N ALA A 144 -19.37 7.58 -20.85
CA ALA A 144 -18.16 6.80 -21.13
C ALA A 144 -17.59 7.18 -22.52
N ALA A 145 -16.49 7.94 -22.53
CA ALA A 145 -15.68 8.16 -23.73
C ALA A 145 -14.98 6.85 -24.14
N SER A 146 -14.77 6.68 -25.45
CA SER A 146 -14.21 5.46 -26.07
C SER A 146 -12.86 5.02 -25.49
N PRO A 147 -12.60 3.69 -25.45
CA PRO A 147 -11.35 3.15 -24.94
C PRO A 147 -10.16 3.58 -25.81
N ALA A 148 -9.17 4.22 -25.21
CA ALA A 148 -7.87 4.39 -25.83
C ALA A 148 -7.08 3.07 -25.73
N LYS A 149 -6.32 2.79 -26.79
CA LYS A 149 -5.43 1.62 -26.92
C LYS A 149 -4.45 1.55 -25.73
N PRO A 150 -4.10 0.36 -25.20
CA PRO A 150 -3.16 0.26 -24.09
C PRO A 150 -1.80 0.86 -24.50
N ALA A 151 -1.49 2.02 -23.93
CA ALA A 151 -0.14 2.52 -23.85
C ALA A 151 0.33 2.23 -22.44
N ASN A 152 1.46 1.52 -22.30
CA ASN A 152 2.09 1.23 -21.01
C ASN A 152 2.10 2.48 -20.12
N GLY A 153 1.22 2.53 -19.12
CA GLY A 153 1.17 3.57 -18.11
C GLY A 153 2.50 3.66 -17.37
N SER A 154 3.07 4.86 -17.36
CA SER A 154 4.19 5.21 -16.50
C SER A 154 3.69 5.24 -15.05
N PRO A 155 4.19 4.35 -14.16
CA PRO A 155 3.97 4.51 -12.72
C PRO A 155 4.64 5.80 -12.24
N ALA A 156 4.28 6.26 -11.04
CA ALA A 156 4.89 7.41 -10.37
C ALA A 156 6.42 7.43 -10.59
N ASN A 157 6.88 8.35 -11.44
CA ASN A 157 8.30 8.54 -11.74
C ASN A 157 8.96 9.22 -10.53
N GLY A 158 9.26 8.44 -9.50
CA GLY A 158 10.47 8.66 -8.73
C GLY A 158 11.64 8.28 -9.63
N SER A 159 12.62 9.18 -9.79
CA SER A 159 13.81 8.99 -10.62
C SER A 159 14.35 7.55 -10.54
N SER A 160 14.23 6.80 -11.64
CA SER A 160 14.77 5.45 -11.75
C SER A 160 16.29 5.51 -11.76
N GLN A 161 16.88 5.30 -10.58
CA GLN A 161 18.17 4.63 -10.53
C GLN A 161 17.99 3.26 -11.22
N PRO A 162 18.95 2.74 -12.00
CA PRO A 162 18.91 1.35 -12.44
C PRO A 162 18.82 0.45 -11.19
N GLY A 163 17.66 -0.17 -10.96
CA GLY A 163 17.36 -0.84 -9.69
C GLY A 163 16.03 -1.61 -9.68
N TYR A 164 15.81 -2.37 -8.61
CA TYR A 164 14.64 -3.22 -8.42
C TYR A 164 13.37 -2.40 -8.14
N SER A 165 12.22 -2.90 -8.60
CA SER A 165 10.92 -2.23 -8.47
C SER A 165 9.79 -3.25 -8.33
N ARG A 166 8.55 -2.80 -8.19
CA ARG A 166 7.37 -3.69 -8.24
C ARG A 166 7.38 -4.57 -9.50
N LYS A 167 7.65 -4.00 -10.68
CA LYS A 167 7.68 -4.75 -11.96
C LYS A 167 8.91 -5.65 -12.10
N THR A 168 10.01 -5.29 -11.44
CA THR A 168 11.28 -6.03 -11.49
C THR A 168 11.76 -6.28 -10.05
N PRO A 169 11.14 -7.21 -9.31
CA PRO A 169 11.48 -7.44 -7.91
C PRO A 169 12.86 -8.09 -7.75
N TYR A 170 13.51 -7.83 -6.62
CA TYR A 170 14.73 -8.49 -6.22
C TYR A 170 14.45 -9.86 -5.63
N VAL A 171 15.27 -10.86 -5.95
CA VAL A 171 15.22 -12.18 -5.32
C VAL A 171 16.15 -12.16 -4.10
N ALA A 172 15.58 -11.86 -2.94
CA ALA A 172 16.26 -11.82 -1.66
C ALA A 172 16.30 -13.20 -1.00
N LYS A 173 17.05 -13.33 0.10
CA LYS A 173 17.08 -14.53 0.96
C LYS A 173 16.49 -14.22 2.32
N LEU A 174 15.69 -15.14 2.87
CA LEU A 174 15.26 -15.08 4.25
C LEU A 174 16.45 -15.38 5.16
N ILE A 175 16.74 -14.50 6.12
CA ILE A 175 17.77 -14.72 7.14
C ILE A 175 17.14 -15.41 8.34
N GLU A 176 16.07 -14.85 8.88
CA GLU A 176 15.36 -15.42 10.03
C GLU A 176 13.85 -15.14 9.99
N SER A 177 13.10 -16.07 10.58
CA SER A 177 11.69 -15.92 10.94
C SER A 177 11.50 -16.38 12.39
N ARG A 178 11.62 -15.43 13.32
CA ARG A 178 11.68 -15.71 14.76
C ARG A 178 10.38 -15.33 15.45
N PRO A 179 9.78 -16.18 16.31
CA PRO A 179 8.61 -15.80 17.08
C PRO A 179 8.94 -14.67 18.06
N LEU A 180 8.05 -13.69 18.14
CA LEU A 180 8.09 -12.58 19.10
C LEU A 180 7.15 -12.79 20.28
N ASN A 181 6.09 -13.57 20.08
CA ASN A 181 5.18 -13.93 21.16
C ASN A 181 5.82 -14.98 22.09
N GLY A 182 5.50 -14.88 23.37
CA GLY A 182 5.83 -15.88 24.38
C GLY A 182 4.98 -17.14 24.26
N GLU A 183 5.43 -18.21 24.92
CA GLU A 183 4.72 -19.49 24.96
C GLU A 183 3.28 -19.32 25.47
N GLY A 184 2.32 -19.96 24.79
CA GLY A 184 0.91 -19.90 25.15
C GLY A 184 0.13 -18.70 24.60
N SER A 185 0.76 -17.80 23.83
CA SER A 185 0.03 -16.75 23.11
C SER A 185 -1.01 -17.34 22.14
N ALA A 186 -2.16 -16.69 22.03
CA ALA A 186 -3.15 -16.96 20.98
C ALA A 186 -2.77 -16.31 19.64
N LYS A 187 -1.71 -15.52 19.60
CA LYS A 187 -1.18 -14.85 18.42
C LYS A 187 0.14 -15.50 18.01
N ASP A 188 0.45 -15.34 16.74
CA ASP A 188 1.76 -15.70 16.21
C ASP A 188 2.28 -14.51 15.39
N THR A 189 3.21 -13.78 15.99
CA THR A 189 3.87 -12.61 15.40
C THR A 189 5.35 -12.92 15.26
N ARG A 190 5.89 -12.65 14.09
CA ARG A 190 7.26 -12.99 13.72
C ARG A 190 8.08 -11.74 13.47
N HIS A 191 9.30 -11.74 13.97
CA HIS A 191 10.37 -10.91 13.43
C HIS A 191 10.91 -11.61 12.19
N ILE A 192 10.93 -10.90 11.07
CA ILE A 192 11.45 -11.39 9.79
C ILE A 192 12.67 -10.56 9.42
N ALA A 193 13.82 -11.17 9.17
CA ALA A 193 14.96 -10.48 8.58
C ALA A 193 15.26 -11.04 7.19
N ILE A 194 15.48 -10.15 6.23
CA ILE A 194 15.70 -10.48 4.82
C ILE A 194 17.03 -9.87 4.39
N ASP A 195 17.83 -10.64 3.67
CA ASP A 195 19.10 -10.23 3.12
C ASP A 195 18.90 -9.46 1.81
N LEU A 196 19.40 -8.23 1.78
CA LEU A 196 19.46 -7.36 0.60
C LEU A 196 20.91 -7.22 0.08
N ALA A 197 21.86 -8.04 0.52
CA ALA A 197 23.23 -8.03 0.02
C ALA A 197 23.26 -8.12 -1.51
N ASP A 198 24.24 -7.45 -2.13
CA ASP A 198 24.45 -7.40 -3.59
C ASP A 198 23.31 -6.76 -4.41
N SER A 199 22.19 -6.37 -3.79
CA SER A 199 21.07 -5.74 -4.49
C SER A 199 21.30 -4.25 -4.78
N GLY A 200 22.10 -3.57 -3.95
CA GLY A 200 22.22 -2.12 -3.95
C GLY A 200 20.96 -1.37 -3.48
N ILE A 201 19.92 -2.09 -3.02
CA ILE A 201 18.66 -1.50 -2.55
C ILE A 201 18.93 -0.59 -1.35
N LYS A 202 18.35 0.61 -1.43
CA LYS A 202 18.26 1.58 -0.34
C LYS A 202 16.81 1.79 0.04
N TYR A 203 16.57 1.96 1.33
CA TYR A 203 15.27 2.32 1.88
C TYR A 203 15.44 3.30 3.04
N GLU A 204 14.42 4.09 3.28
CA GLU A 204 14.34 5.00 4.42
C GLU A 204 13.40 4.45 5.49
N VAL A 205 13.60 4.87 6.73
CA VAL A 205 12.66 4.50 7.80
C VAL A 205 11.30 5.13 7.50
N GLY A 206 10.26 4.31 7.56
CA GLY A 206 8.93 4.70 7.10
C GLY A 206 8.48 4.01 5.82
N ASP A 207 9.42 3.55 5.00
CA ASP A 207 9.11 2.79 3.80
C ASP A 207 8.50 1.43 4.13
N ALA A 208 7.83 0.85 3.13
CA ALA A 208 7.33 -0.51 3.19
C ALA A 208 8.16 -1.44 2.29
N LEU A 209 8.25 -2.71 2.67
CA LEU A 209 8.75 -3.76 1.80
C LEU A 209 7.57 -4.51 1.18
N GLY A 210 7.49 -4.50 -0.14
CA GLY A 210 6.56 -5.34 -0.89
C GLY A 210 7.12 -6.74 -1.06
N ILE A 211 6.36 -7.75 -0.65
CA ILE A 211 6.70 -9.17 -0.79
C ILE A 211 5.70 -9.82 -1.72
N TYR A 212 6.17 -10.51 -2.76
CA TYR A 212 5.33 -11.36 -3.59
C TYR A 212 5.09 -12.70 -2.89
N PRO A 213 3.87 -12.99 -2.43
CA PRO A 213 3.57 -14.25 -1.78
C PRO A 213 3.46 -15.40 -2.78
N THR A 214 3.42 -16.61 -2.25
CA THR A 214 2.93 -17.80 -2.96
C THR A 214 1.71 -18.34 -2.22
N ASN A 215 0.75 -18.95 -2.91
CA ASN A 215 -0.35 -19.67 -2.28
C ASN A 215 0.15 -20.97 -1.63
N CYS A 216 -0.60 -21.49 -0.67
CA CYS A 216 -0.29 -22.75 0.02
C CYS A 216 -0.55 -23.95 -0.89
N ASP A 217 0.37 -24.91 -0.92
CA ASP A 217 0.28 -26.09 -1.79
C ASP A 217 -1.00 -26.90 -1.57
N GLU A 218 -1.40 -27.07 -0.31
CA GLU A 218 -2.64 -27.78 0.05
C GLU A 218 -3.88 -27.13 -0.58
N LEU A 219 -3.93 -25.80 -0.64
CA LEU A 219 -5.04 -25.07 -1.28
C LEU A 219 -4.98 -25.21 -2.80
N VAL A 220 -3.78 -25.12 -3.38
CA VAL A 220 -3.56 -25.31 -4.82
C VAL A 220 -4.00 -26.71 -5.24
N GLU A 221 -3.57 -27.75 -4.53
CA GLU A 221 -3.95 -29.14 -4.77
C GLU A 221 -5.45 -29.35 -4.66
N ALA A 222 -6.09 -28.79 -3.63
CA ALA A 222 -7.53 -28.89 -3.45
C ALA A 222 -8.31 -28.22 -4.60
N ILE A 223 -7.83 -27.08 -5.12
CA ILE A 223 -8.44 -26.40 -6.26
C ILE A 223 -8.24 -27.19 -7.56
N VAL A 224 -7.02 -27.67 -7.83
CA VAL A 224 -6.73 -28.51 -9.01
C VAL A 224 -7.62 -29.76 -9.00
N SER A 225 -7.79 -30.39 -7.83
CA SER A 225 -8.68 -31.53 -7.67
C SER A 225 -10.16 -31.15 -7.87
N ALA A 226 -10.59 -29.98 -7.38
CA ALA A 226 -11.98 -29.54 -7.48
C ALA A 226 -12.41 -29.29 -8.93
N ILE A 227 -11.51 -28.81 -9.79
CA ILE A 227 -11.78 -28.64 -11.23
C ILE A 227 -11.46 -29.88 -12.08
N GLY A 228 -10.98 -30.97 -11.46
CA GLY A 228 -10.65 -32.22 -12.14
C GLY A 228 -9.50 -32.12 -13.15
N ALA A 229 -8.56 -31.20 -12.97
CA ALA A 229 -7.45 -30.96 -13.90
C ALA A 229 -6.15 -31.69 -13.50
N ASP A 230 -5.23 -31.87 -14.46
CA ASP A 230 -3.86 -32.30 -14.18
C ASP A 230 -3.04 -31.11 -13.68
N SER A 231 -2.38 -31.26 -12.53
CA SER A 231 -1.50 -30.24 -11.94
C SER A 231 -0.36 -29.82 -12.86
N ASN A 232 0.09 -30.72 -13.73
CA ASN A 232 1.21 -30.51 -14.67
C ASN A 232 0.77 -29.98 -16.04
N LEU A 233 -0.54 -29.78 -16.24
CA LEU A 233 -1.06 -29.19 -17.46
C LEU A 233 -0.37 -27.85 -17.70
N LEU A 234 0.24 -27.70 -18.89
CA LEU A 234 0.87 -26.44 -19.27
C LEU A 234 -0.21 -25.41 -19.60
N THR A 235 -0.08 -24.25 -18.99
CA THR A 235 -0.95 -23.09 -19.13
C THR A 235 -0.11 -21.89 -19.54
N VAL A 236 -0.72 -20.94 -20.25
CA VAL A 236 -0.10 -19.67 -20.59
C VAL A 236 -0.68 -18.64 -19.63
N THR A 237 0.16 -18.08 -18.78
CA THR A 237 -0.27 -17.03 -17.84
C THR A 237 -0.38 -15.69 -18.58
N PRO A 238 -1.03 -14.67 -18.01
CA PRO A 238 -1.07 -13.32 -18.60
C PRO A 238 0.32 -12.73 -18.89
N ALA A 239 1.37 -13.21 -18.21
CA ALA A 239 2.76 -12.82 -18.45
C ALA A 239 3.36 -13.44 -19.73
N GLY A 240 2.68 -14.41 -20.36
CA GLY A 240 3.11 -15.08 -21.59
C GLY A 240 4.05 -16.28 -21.39
N ASP A 241 4.46 -16.56 -20.15
CA ASP A 241 5.36 -17.66 -19.84
C ASP A 241 4.59 -18.99 -19.61
N PRO A 242 4.98 -20.09 -20.26
CA PRO A 242 4.39 -21.40 -20.01
C PRO A 242 4.70 -21.87 -18.58
N LYS A 243 3.67 -22.17 -17.80
CA LYS A 243 3.79 -22.74 -16.45
C LYS A 243 2.83 -23.92 -16.28
N SER A 244 3.16 -24.85 -15.39
CA SER A 244 2.18 -25.83 -14.94
C SER A 244 1.02 -25.12 -14.23
N LEU A 245 -0.20 -25.67 -14.35
CA LEU A 245 -1.39 -25.15 -13.67
C LEU A 245 -1.14 -24.93 -12.16
N ALA A 246 -0.48 -25.87 -11.50
CA ALA A 246 -0.15 -25.74 -10.08
C ALA A 246 0.78 -24.54 -9.80
N ASN A 247 1.79 -24.30 -10.64
CA ASN A 247 2.69 -23.16 -10.46
C ASN A 247 1.99 -21.83 -10.75
N ALA A 248 1.11 -21.79 -11.77
CA ALA A 248 0.30 -20.61 -12.08
C ALA A 248 -0.61 -20.25 -10.90
N LEU A 249 -1.37 -21.21 -10.37
CA LEU A 249 -2.21 -21.01 -9.17
C LEU A 249 -1.38 -20.65 -7.94
N ARG A 250 -0.16 -21.18 -7.81
CA ARG A 250 0.72 -20.87 -6.69
C ARG A 250 1.25 -19.44 -6.71
N GLU A 251 1.61 -18.91 -7.87
CA GLU A 251 2.42 -17.69 -7.97
C GLU A 251 1.71 -16.48 -8.57
N ASP A 252 0.72 -16.71 -9.43
CA ASP A 252 0.23 -15.68 -10.34
C ASP A 252 -1.21 -15.26 -10.04
N PHE A 253 -2.00 -16.09 -9.35
CA PHE A 253 -3.43 -15.85 -9.13
C PHE A 253 -3.82 -15.74 -7.64
N CYS A 254 -4.74 -14.83 -7.36
CA CYS A 254 -5.36 -14.68 -6.05
C CYS A 254 -6.38 -15.79 -5.84
N LEU A 255 -6.14 -16.63 -4.82
CA LEU A 255 -7.06 -17.73 -4.45
C LEU A 255 -7.93 -17.38 -3.23
N ARG A 256 -7.65 -16.24 -2.60
CA ARG A 256 -8.33 -15.80 -1.37
C ARG A 256 -9.70 -15.21 -1.66
N ASP A 257 -9.80 -14.34 -2.66
CA ASP A 257 -10.98 -13.54 -2.93
C ASP A 257 -11.55 -13.97 -4.29
N PRO A 258 -12.75 -14.56 -4.34
CA PRO A 258 -13.36 -14.95 -5.60
C PRO A 258 -13.74 -13.70 -6.41
N SER A 259 -13.49 -13.74 -7.71
CA SER A 259 -13.86 -12.69 -8.66
C SER A 259 -15.32 -12.79 -9.08
N ASP A 260 -15.86 -11.70 -9.62
CA ASP A 260 -17.21 -11.69 -10.20
C ASP A 260 -17.25 -12.65 -11.40
N GLU A 261 -16.20 -12.68 -12.23
CA GLU A 261 -16.07 -13.57 -13.38
C GLU A 261 -16.12 -15.05 -12.98
N LEU A 262 -15.55 -15.42 -11.83
CA LEU A 262 -15.61 -16.79 -11.31
C LEU A 262 -17.03 -17.14 -10.86
N LEU A 263 -17.72 -16.21 -10.21
CA LEU A 263 -19.10 -16.39 -9.77
C LEU A 263 -20.04 -16.52 -10.98
N GLU A 264 -19.85 -15.70 -12.02
CA GLU A 264 -20.60 -15.78 -13.28
C GLU A 264 -20.36 -17.12 -14.00
N LEU A 265 -19.09 -17.54 -14.09
CA LEU A 265 -18.74 -18.84 -14.66
C LEU A 265 -19.45 -19.97 -13.91
N ALA A 266 -19.36 -20.00 -12.58
CA ALA A 266 -20.05 -20.99 -11.76
C ALA A 266 -21.58 -20.96 -11.97
N LEU A 267 -22.18 -19.76 -11.96
CA LEU A 267 -23.62 -19.55 -12.13
C LEU A 267 -24.11 -20.08 -13.49
N SER A 268 -23.29 -19.95 -14.54
CA SER A 268 -23.60 -20.44 -15.88
C SER A 268 -23.62 -21.97 -15.99
N ARG A 269 -22.94 -22.68 -15.07
CA ARG A 269 -22.75 -24.14 -15.10
C ARG A 269 -23.66 -24.89 -14.15
N VAL A 270 -23.97 -24.29 -13.01
CA VAL A 270 -24.84 -24.89 -12.00
C VAL A 270 -26.26 -25.04 -12.55
N THR A 271 -26.93 -26.14 -12.22
CA THR A 271 -28.35 -26.35 -12.55
C THR A 271 -29.27 -26.20 -11.34
N ASP A 272 -28.74 -26.38 -10.14
CA ASP A 272 -29.49 -26.33 -8.89
C ASP A 272 -30.02 -24.91 -8.60
N PRO A 273 -31.34 -24.71 -8.43
CA PRO A 273 -31.93 -23.38 -8.22
C PRO A 273 -31.46 -22.67 -6.95
N GLU A 274 -31.20 -23.41 -5.86
CA GLU A 274 -30.76 -22.83 -4.59
C GLU A 274 -29.35 -22.26 -4.72
N THR A 275 -28.44 -23.07 -5.29
CA THR A 275 -27.06 -22.68 -5.58
C THR A 275 -27.00 -21.49 -6.55
N LYS A 276 -27.85 -21.47 -7.58
CA LYS A 276 -27.97 -20.29 -8.47
C LYS A 276 -28.35 -19.04 -7.70
N SER A 277 -29.34 -19.13 -6.82
CA SER A 277 -29.77 -17.99 -6.00
C SER A 277 -28.64 -17.48 -5.10
N GLN A 278 -27.85 -18.37 -4.50
CA GLN A 278 -26.71 -18.01 -3.67
C GLN A 278 -25.62 -17.29 -4.48
N LEU A 279 -25.24 -17.83 -5.64
CA LEU A 279 -24.23 -17.22 -6.52
C LEU A 279 -24.70 -15.86 -7.07
N SER A 280 -25.98 -15.72 -7.44
CA SER A 280 -26.55 -14.42 -7.85
C SER A 280 -26.52 -13.39 -6.73
N GLN A 281 -26.85 -13.79 -5.50
CA GLN A 281 -26.75 -12.90 -4.35
C GLN A 281 -25.29 -12.47 -4.10
N MET A 282 -24.33 -13.37 -4.25
CA MET A 282 -22.91 -13.04 -4.11
C MET A 282 -22.41 -12.07 -5.18
N LEU A 283 -22.94 -12.12 -6.41
CA LEU A 283 -22.62 -11.13 -7.46
C LEU A 283 -23.18 -9.75 -7.14
N GLU A 284 -24.38 -9.67 -6.55
CA GLU A 284 -25.01 -8.40 -6.20
C GLU A 284 -24.43 -7.77 -4.93
N GLU A 285 -24.23 -8.57 -3.89
CA GLU A 285 -23.86 -8.11 -2.54
C GLU A 285 -22.36 -8.25 -2.25
N GLY A 286 -21.65 -9.06 -3.03
CA GLY A 286 -20.29 -9.50 -2.80
C GLY A 286 -20.22 -10.85 -2.06
N ALA A 287 -19.14 -11.60 -2.28
CA ALA A 287 -18.90 -12.84 -1.56
C ALA A 287 -18.80 -12.61 -0.03
N PRO A 288 -19.29 -13.52 0.83
CA PRO A 288 -19.18 -13.39 2.27
C PRO A 288 -17.73 -13.30 2.75
N ASP A 289 -17.51 -12.74 3.94
CA ASP A 289 -16.17 -12.66 4.51
C ASP A 289 -15.57 -14.06 4.75
N GLY A 290 -14.32 -14.21 4.31
CA GLY A 290 -13.58 -15.47 4.38
C GLY A 290 -14.04 -16.56 3.40
N PHE A 291 -14.94 -16.24 2.47
CA PHE A 291 -15.28 -17.12 1.35
C PHE A 291 -14.21 -17.02 0.26
N ASP A 292 -13.59 -18.14 -0.12
CA ASP A 292 -12.49 -18.17 -1.08
C ASP A 292 -12.84 -18.88 -2.40
N VAL A 293 -11.89 -18.91 -3.34
CA VAL A 293 -12.06 -19.53 -4.66
C VAL A 293 -12.48 -21.00 -4.56
N LEU A 294 -11.90 -21.74 -3.61
CA LEU A 294 -12.24 -23.15 -3.41
C LEU A 294 -13.67 -23.30 -2.87
N ASP A 295 -14.15 -22.39 -2.04
CA ASP A 295 -15.53 -22.42 -1.56
C ASP A 295 -16.54 -22.23 -2.71
N VAL A 296 -16.23 -21.38 -3.70
CA VAL A 296 -17.08 -21.22 -4.90
C VAL A 296 -17.14 -22.52 -5.69
N LEU A 297 -16.00 -23.17 -5.91
CA LEU A 297 -15.94 -24.46 -6.62
C LEU A 297 -16.70 -25.55 -5.86
N GLN A 298 -16.54 -25.62 -4.54
CA GLN A 298 -17.26 -26.59 -3.71
C GLN A 298 -18.78 -26.33 -3.70
N LEU A 299 -19.20 -25.07 -3.71
CA LEU A 299 -20.60 -24.68 -3.81
C LEU A 299 -21.19 -25.03 -5.18
N ALA A 300 -20.44 -24.79 -6.26
CA ALA A 300 -20.87 -25.12 -7.62
C ALA A 300 -20.95 -26.64 -7.85
N GLY A 301 -20.18 -27.42 -7.10
CA GLY A 301 -20.13 -28.88 -7.20
C GLY A 301 -19.32 -29.36 -8.41
N ASP A 302 -19.63 -30.57 -8.89
CA ASP A 302 -18.95 -31.19 -10.04
C ASP A 302 -19.46 -30.59 -11.36
N VAL A 303 -19.11 -29.33 -11.60
CA VAL A 303 -19.39 -28.63 -12.85
C VAL A 303 -18.18 -28.67 -13.77
N PRO A 304 -18.34 -29.02 -15.07
CA PRO A 304 -17.22 -29.08 -15.98
C PRO A 304 -16.68 -27.66 -16.23
N VAL A 305 -15.41 -27.42 -15.87
CA VAL A 305 -14.68 -26.18 -16.13
C VAL A 305 -13.28 -26.54 -16.64
N SER A 306 -12.87 -25.96 -17.76
CA SER A 306 -11.51 -26.18 -18.26
C SER A 306 -10.50 -25.35 -17.45
N ALA A 307 -9.25 -25.83 -17.34
CA ALA A 307 -8.21 -25.10 -16.62
C ALA A 307 -7.99 -23.67 -17.19
N THR A 308 -8.00 -23.51 -18.51
CA THR A 308 -7.83 -22.21 -19.17
C THR A 308 -8.96 -21.26 -18.79
N GLU A 309 -10.20 -21.71 -18.95
CA GLU A 309 -11.39 -20.90 -18.61
C GLU A 309 -11.40 -20.51 -17.13
N PHE A 310 -11.04 -21.43 -16.23
CA PHE A 310 -10.94 -21.12 -14.81
C PHE A 310 -9.89 -20.04 -14.53
N LEU A 311 -8.68 -20.17 -15.07
CA LEU A 311 -7.60 -19.19 -14.85
C LEU A 311 -7.96 -17.80 -15.38
N GLU A 312 -8.69 -17.71 -16.49
CA GLU A 312 -9.15 -16.43 -17.05
C GLU A 312 -10.13 -15.69 -16.14
N THR A 313 -10.79 -16.39 -15.21
CA THR A 313 -11.66 -15.73 -14.22
C THR A 313 -10.90 -15.20 -13.01
N LEU A 314 -9.68 -15.67 -12.74
CA LEU A 314 -9.00 -15.36 -11.48
C LEU A 314 -8.28 -13.99 -11.53
N SER A 315 -8.38 -13.25 -10.44
CA SER A 315 -7.60 -12.03 -10.23
C SER A 315 -6.10 -12.34 -10.06
N PRO A 316 -5.19 -11.42 -10.41
CA PRO A 316 -3.76 -11.60 -10.19
C PRO A 316 -3.39 -11.62 -8.70
N LEU A 317 -2.36 -12.38 -8.34
CA LEU A 317 -1.80 -12.40 -6.98
C LEU A 317 -0.97 -11.15 -6.74
N ASN A 318 -1.50 -10.26 -5.89
CA ASN A 318 -0.81 -9.01 -5.55
C ASN A 318 0.25 -9.20 -4.46
N PRO A 319 1.37 -8.44 -4.51
CA PRO A 319 2.33 -8.39 -3.42
C PRO A 319 1.70 -7.78 -2.16
N ARG A 320 2.17 -8.21 -0.99
CA ARG A 320 1.80 -7.63 0.31
C ARG A 320 2.87 -6.66 0.77
N LEU A 321 2.46 -5.42 1.06
CA LEU A 321 3.33 -4.44 1.72
C LEU A 321 3.40 -4.71 3.23
N TYR A 322 4.59 -4.57 3.81
CA TYR A 322 4.85 -4.58 5.24
C TYR A 322 5.69 -3.36 5.61
N SER A 323 5.28 -2.58 6.61
CA SER A 323 6.10 -1.46 7.11
C SER A 323 7.45 -1.99 7.60
N ILE A 324 8.54 -1.36 7.16
CA ILE A 324 9.89 -1.78 7.51
C ILE A 324 10.15 -1.52 9.00
N ALA A 325 10.71 -2.53 9.68
CA ALA A 325 10.99 -2.53 11.11
C ALA A 325 12.45 -2.27 11.49
N SER A 326 13.28 -1.85 10.53
CA SER A 326 14.69 -1.55 10.73
C SER A 326 15.11 -0.22 10.10
N SER A 327 16.17 0.39 10.63
CA SER A 327 16.95 1.42 9.94
C SER A 327 18.13 0.77 9.22
N GLN A 328 18.32 1.11 7.95
CA GLN A 328 19.47 0.64 7.19
C GLN A 328 20.81 1.12 7.77
N ALA A 329 20.82 2.23 8.51
CA ALA A 329 21.99 2.71 9.25
C ALA A 329 22.40 1.79 10.41
N CYS A 330 21.45 1.00 10.94
CA CYS A 330 21.69 0.05 12.01
C CYS A 330 21.99 -1.36 11.47
N VAL A 331 21.20 -1.84 10.50
CA VAL A 331 21.23 -3.25 10.06
C VAL A 331 21.99 -3.49 8.75
N GLY A 332 22.52 -2.44 8.12
CA GLY A 332 23.32 -2.55 6.90
C GLY A 332 22.52 -3.05 5.71
N ASN A 333 22.89 -4.19 5.14
CA ASN A 333 22.21 -4.76 3.96
C ASN A 333 21.04 -5.69 4.34
N GLN A 334 20.43 -5.50 5.50
CA GLN A 334 19.23 -6.23 5.88
C GLN A 334 18.00 -5.34 5.85
N VAL A 335 16.83 -5.96 5.76
CA VAL A 335 15.54 -5.32 6.04
C VAL A 335 14.76 -6.21 6.99
N HIS A 336 14.24 -5.61 8.06
CA HIS A 336 13.46 -6.32 9.08
C HIS A 336 11.98 -5.97 8.95
N LEU A 337 11.10 -6.91 9.32
CA LEU A 337 9.65 -6.74 9.32
C LEU A 337 9.05 -7.33 10.60
N THR A 338 7.87 -6.85 10.98
CA THR A 338 7.06 -7.46 12.04
C THR A 338 5.76 -7.99 11.43
N VAL A 339 5.64 -9.32 11.36
CA VAL A 339 4.58 -9.99 10.60
C VAL A 339 3.66 -10.75 11.54
N GLY A 340 2.38 -10.36 11.59
CA GLY A 340 1.33 -11.14 12.23
C GLY A 340 0.84 -12.26 11.31
N LYS A 341 0.95 -13.51 11.75
CA LYS A 341 0.43 -14.69 11.04
C LYS A 341 -1.09 -14.66 11.03
N VAL A 342 -1.68 -14.76 9.84
CA VAL A 342 -3.12 -14.81 9.66
C VAL A 342 -3.56 -16.25 9.42
N THR A 343 -4.25 -16.81 10.42
CA THR A 343 -4.94 -18.09 10.32
C THR A 343 -6.27 -18.05 11.06
N TYR A 344 -7.31 -18.67 10.50
CA TYR A 344 -8.61 -18.80 11.16
C TYR A 344 -9.34 -20.03 10.64
N ASP A 345 -10.18 -20.67 11.47
CA ASP A 345 -11.04 -21.75 11.00
C ASP A 345 -12.29 -21.19 10.34
N ARG A 346 -12.69 -21.80 9.22
CA ARG A 346 -14.00 -21.58 8.63
C ARG A 346 -14.56 -22.90 8.12
N ASN A 347 -15.69 -23.32 8.70
CA ASN A 347 -16.37 -24.58 8.37
C ASN A 347 -15.44 -25.81 8.45
N GLY A 348 -14.54 -25.84 9.45
CA GLY A 348 -13.60 -26.96 9.65
C GLY A 348 -12.40 -26.97 8.70
N ARG A 349 -12.26 -25.94 7.83
CA ARG A 349 -11.07 -25.72 7.02
C ARG A 349 -10.27 -24.55 7.59
N LEU A 350 -9.01 -24.81 7.95
CA LEU A 350 -8.07 -23.79 8.37
C LEU A 350 -7.69 -22.89 7.18
N ARG A 351 -8.03 -21.61 7.27
CA ARG A 351 -7.64 -20.58 6.31
C ARG A 351 -6.29 -20.01 6.67
N LYS A 352 -5.47 -19.76 5.64
CA LYS A 352 -4.08 -19.32 5.75
C LYS A 352 -3.89 -18.07 4.90
N GLY A 353 -3.44 -16.97 5.50
CA GLY A 353 -3.05 -15.79 4.72
C GLY A 353 -1.77 -16.08 3.92
N ALA A 354 -1.80 -15.86 2.60
CA ALA A 354 -0.74 -16.28 1.68
C ALA A 354 0.66 -15.77 2.09
N ALA A 355 0.83 -14.46 2.24
CA ALA A 355 2.12 -13.85 2.62
C ALA A 355 2.54 -14.20 4.06
N SER A 356 1.62 -14.04 5.01
CA SER A 356 1.94 -14.19 6.43
C SER A 356 2.33 -15.63 6.81
N THR A 357 1.64 -16.63 6.25
CA THR A 357 1.96 -18.05 6.50
C THR A 357 3.13 -18.53 5.63
N MET A 358 3.37 -17.91 4.47
CA MET A 358 4.62 -18.12 3.72
C MET A 358 5.83 -17.78 4.59
N LEU A 359 5.83 -16.58 5.19
CA LEU A 359 6.94 -16.08 6.01
C LEU A 359 7.06 -16.78 7.36
N ALA A 360 5.93 -17.17 7.97
CA ALA A 360 5.93 -17.77 9.30
C ALA A 360 6.19 -19.29 9.29
N ASP A 361 5.68 -20.02 8.29
CA ASP A 361 5.59 -21.49 8.35
C ASP A 361 6.29 -22.23 7.19
N ARG A 362 6.41 -21.61 6.01
CA ARG A 362 6.79 -22.32 4.77
C ARG A 362 8.17 -21.97 4.24
N LEU A 363 8.69 -20.80 4.59
CA LEU A 363 10.05 -20.40 4.23
C LEU A 363 11.01 -20.70 5.37
N GLU A 364 12.00 -21.51 5.08
CA GLU A 364 13.14 -21.75 5.96
C GLU A 364 14.24 -20.70 5.74
N PRO A 365 15.09 -20.42 6.74
CA PRO A 365 16.30 -19.62 6.55
C PRO A 365 17.12 -20.06 5.32
N GLY A 366 17.52 -19.10 4.50
CA GLY A 366 18.21 -19.32 3.22
C GLY A 366 17.29 -19.47 2.01
N ALA A 367 15.98 -19.69 2.19
CA ALA A 367 15.02 -19.71 1.10
C ALA A 367 14.88 -18.33 0.44
N THR A 368 14.55 -18.33 -0.85
CA THR A 368 14.44 -17.10 -1.63
C THR A 368 13.02 -16.55 -1.69
N LEU A 369 12.90 -15.24 -1.74
CA LEU A 369 11.62 -14.53 -1.89
C LEU A 369 11.80 -13.27 -2.75
N ARG A 370 10.74 -12.90 -3.48
CA ARG A 370 10.73 -11.72 -4.36
C ARG A 370 10.27 -10.49 -3.59
N VAL A 371 11.09 -9.46 -3.55
CA VAL A 371 10.85 -8.23 -2.78
C VAL A 371 11.10 -6.97 -3.58
N PHE A 372 10.47 -5.86 -3.19
CA PHE A 372 10.79 -4.52 -3.67
C PHE A 372 10.52 -3.50 -2.55
N THR A 373 11.18 -2.35 -2.61
CA THR A 373 10.90 -1.24 -1.69
C THR A 373 9.77 -0.38 -2.24
N GLN A 374 8.87 0.02 -1.35
CA GLN A 374 7.80 0.96 -1.63
C GLN A 374 8.05 2.19 -0.76
N ALA A 375 8.45 3.28 -1.42
CA ALA A 375 8.65 4.55 -0.74
C ALA A 375 7.35 5.03 -0.08
N ASN A 376 7.47 5.59 1.12
CA ASN A 376 6.37 6.27 1.78
C ASN A 376 6.15 7.66 1.14
N HIS A 377 4.92 7.96 0.73
CA HIS A 377 4.58 9.25 0.09
C HIS A 377 3.97 10.25 1.06
N GLY A 378 3.54 9.79 2.24
CA GLY A 378 2.90 10.62 3.28
C GLY A 378 3.85 11.38 4.20
N GLY A 379 5.18 11.21 4.05
CA GLY A 379 6.16 11.77 4.99
C GLY A 379 6.16 11.05 6.34
N PHE A 380 5.90 9.74 6.32
CA PHE A 380 5.87 8.90 7.51
C PHE A 380 7.30 8.49 7.89
N THR A 381 8.12 9.45 8.28
CA THR A 381 9.53 9.25 8.66
C THR A 381 9.91 10.13 9.84
N VAL A 382 11.12 9.95 10.38
CA VAL A 382 11.64 10.75 11.50
C VAL A 382 11.76 12.24 11.11
N PRO A 383 11.59 13.20 12.04
CA PRO A 383 11.72 14.61 11.74
C PRO A 383 13.11 14.98 11.22
N ALA A 384 13.16 15.85 10.21
CA ALA A 384 14.41 16.37 9.67
C ALA A 384 15.24 17.15 10.72
N ASP A 385 14.58 17.81 11.66
CA ASP A 385 15.24 18.41 12.83
C ASP A 385 15.36 17.34 13.94
N PRO A 386 16.59 16.86 14.23
CA PRO A 386 16.82 15.76 15.16
C PRO A 386 16.49 16.11 16.63
N THR A 387 16.25 17.39 16.93
CA THR A 387 15.87 17.88 18.26
C THR A 387 14.37 17.77 18.52
N LYS A 388 13.55 17.56 17.47
CA LYS A 388 12.10 17.49 17.62
C LYS A 388 11.67 16.21 18.35
N PRO A 389 10.72 16.31 19.29
CA PRO A 389 10.17 15.12 19.94
C PRO A 389 9.30 14.29 18.99
N MET A 390 9.21 12.99 19.23
CA MET A 390 8.27 12.10 18.54
C MET A 390 7.37 11.41 19.55
N ILE A 391 6.08 11.37 19.22
CA ILE A 391 5.06 10.56 19.89
C ILE A 391 4.61 9.51 18.88
N MET A 392 4.77 8.24 19.23
CA MET A 392 4.56 7.09 18.36
C MET A 392 3.45 6.22 18.95
N VAL A 393 2.41 5.91 18.18
CA VAL A 393 1.29 5.07 18.61
C VAL A 393 1.21 3.86 17.69
N GLY A 394 1.63 2.69 18.19
CA GLY A 394 1.79 1.48 17.38
C GLY A 394 1.47 0.19 18.13
N PRO A 395 0.18 -0.13 18.34
CA PRO A 395 -0.21 -1.40 18.94
C PRO A 395 0.02 -2.59 17.98
N GLY A 396 0.34 -3.76 18.55
CA GLY A 396 0.60 -4.99 17.81
C GLY A 396 1.70 -4.83 16.76
N THR A 397 1.45 -5.28 15.54
CA THR A 397 2.41 -5.16 14.41
C THR A 397 2.65 -3.71 13.98
N GLY A 398 1.82 -2.76 14.41
CA GLY A 398 2.03 -1.32 14.17
C GLY A 398 3.28 -0.76 14.86
N ILE A 399 3.94 -1.54 15.72
CA ILE A 399 5.24 -1.18 16.30
C ILE A 399 6.38 -1.14 15.26
N ALA A 400 6.24 -1.88 14.14
CA ALA A 400 7.30 -2.06 13.14
C ALA A 400 8.06 -0.77 12.80
N PRO A 401 7.44 0.27 12.21
CA PRO A 401 8.16 1.47 11.82
C PRO A 401 8.79 2.22 13.00
N PHE A 402 8.24 2.08 14.22
CA PHE A 402 8.78 2.77 15.39
C PHE A 402 10.06 2.14 15.91
N LEU A 403 10.29 0.85 15.68
CA LEU A 403 11.63 0.27 15.86
C LEU A 403 12.62 0.84 14.86
N ALA A 404 12.23 0.97 13.59
CA ALA A 404 13.06 1.59 12.57
C ALA A 404 13.41 3.04 12.95
N PHE A 405 12.42 3.82 13.41
CA PHE A 405 12.61 5.21 13.82
C PHE A 405 13.56 5.33 15.02
N LEU A 406 13.43 4.46 16.02
CA LEU A 406 14.33 4.44 17.17
C LEU A 406 15.76 4.08 16.75
N GLN A 407 15.94 3.05 15.91
CA GLN A 407 17.24 2.69 15.35
C GLN A 407 17.87 3.86 14.55
N GLU A 408 17.08 4.57 13.75
CA GLU A 408 17.55 5.74 12.99
C GLU A 408 17.98 6.87 13.93
N ARG A 409 17.18 7.18 14.95
CA ARG A 409 17.51 8.22 15.93
C ARG A 409 18.75 7.90 16.75
N GLU A 410 18.96 6.62 17.07
CA GLU A 410 20.19 6.17 17.72
C GLU A 410 21.40 6.35 16.79
N ALA A 411 21.30 5.87 15.54
CA ALA A 411 22.38 5.95 14.57
C ALA A 411 22.77 7.40 14.23
N THR A 412 21.78 8.28 14.12
CA THR A 412 21.97 9.72 13.85
C THR A 412 22.24 10.56 15.09
N LYS A 413 22.21 9.95 16.29
CA LYS A 413 22.40 10.60 17.59
C LYS A 413 21.41 11.76 17.82
N ALA A 414 20.17 11.59 17.38
CA ALA A 414 19.12 12.57 17.54
C ALA A 414 18.79 12.79 19.02
N THR A 415 18.67 14.05 19.45
CA THR A 415 18.54 14.43 20.87
C THR A 415 17.10 14.70 21.31
N GLY A 416 16.16 14.80 20.37
CA GLY A 416 14.75 14.97 20.69
C GLY A 416 14.17 13.74 21.39
N LYS A 417 13.17 13.99 22.22
CA LYS A 417 12.56 12.95 23.06
C LYS A 417 11.74 11.96 22.22
N ASN A 418 11.68 10.72 22.68
CA ASN A 418 10.89 9.65 22.05
C ASN A 418 9.89 9.08 23.03
N TRP A 419 8.61 9.01 22.63
CA TRP A 419 7.55 8.41 23.41
C TRP A 419 6.80 7.39 22.57
N LEU A 420 6.76 6.14 23.04
CA LEU A 420 5.99 5.07 22.42
C LEU A 420 4.76 4.72 23.26
N PHE A 421 3.61 4.66 22.62
CA PHE A 421 2.41 3.97 23.09
C PHE A 421 2.33 2.61 22.38
N PHE A 422 2.52 1.54 23.14
CA PHE A 422 2.40 0.17 22.65
C PHE A 422 1.18 -0.51 23.27
N GLY A 423 0.58 -1.45 22.56
CA GLY A 423 -0.47 -2.27 23.14
C GLY A 423 -0.68 -3.59 22.43
N ASP A 424 -1.09 -4.60 23.19
CA ASP A 424 -1.45 -5.92 22.67
C ASP A 424 -2.44 -6.63 23.62
N GLN A 425 -2.60 -7.94 23.52
CA GLN A 425 -3.53 -8.71 24.34
C GLN A 425 -2.98 -8.92 25.75
N HIS A 426 -1.81 -9.54 25.89
CA HIS A 426 -1.23 -9.90 27.18
C HIS A 426 0.22 -9.43 27.34
N ALA A 427 0.58 -8.89 28.51
CA ALA A 427 1.94 -8.46 28.80
C ALA A 427 2.94 -9.62 28.77
N ALA A 428 2.53 -10.77 29.31
CA ALA A 428 3.41 -11.92 29.48
C ALA A 428 3.77 -12.61 28.16
N THR A 429 2.91 -12.52 27.14
CA THR A 429 3.06 -13.30 25.90
C THR A 429 3.09 -12.43 24.65
N ASP A 430 2.64 -11.18 24.68
CA ASP A 430 2.44 -10.37 23.48
C ASP A 430 3.17 -9.02 23.54
N PHE A 431 4.06 -8.83 24.51
CA PHE A 431 4.91 -7.64 24.57
C PHE A 431 6.06 -7.75 23.55
N LEU A 432 5.73 -7.46 22.29
CA LEU A 432 6.65 -7.53 21.16
C LEU A 432 7.88 -6.65 21.43
N TYR A 433 9.08 -7.22 21.23
CA TYR A 433 10.36 -6.52 21.39
C TYR A 433 10.60 -5.90 22.77
N GLN A 434 10.06 -6.52 23.83
CA GLN A 434 10.16 -6.01 25.19
C GLN A 434 11.61 -5.73 25.62
N GLN A 435 12.55 -6.61 25.26
CA GLN A 435 13.95 -6.47 25.69
C GLN A 435 14.62 -5.28 25.00
N GLU A 436 14.37 -5.11 23.70
CA GLU A 436 14.88 -3.99 22.91
C GLU A 436 14.30 -2.66 23.40
N LEU A 437 12.99 -2.60 23.65
CA LEU A 437 12.34 -1.41 24.20
C LEU A 437 12.83 -1.06 25.60
N GLN A 438 13.07 -2.06 26.46
CA GLN A 438 13.64 -1.82 27.79
C GLN A 438 15.07 -1.28 27.68
N SER A 439 15.89 -1.84 26.79
CA SER A 439 17.23 -1.31 26.52
C SER A 439 17.17 0.15 26.07
N TYR A 440 16.22 0.52 25.22
CA TYR A 440 16.06 1.92 24.79
C TYR A 440 15.61 2.86 25.92
N LEU A 441 14.80 2.38 26.87
CA LEU A 441 14.49 3.13 28.10
C LEU A 441 15.74 3.34 28.96
N ASP A 442 16.53 2.28 29.15
CA ASP A 442 17.71 2.30 30.00
C ASP A 442 18.82 3.21 29.44
N THR A 443 18.98 3.28 28.12
CA THR A 443 19.92 4.20 27.44
C THR A 443 19.38 5.62 27.33
N GLY A 444 18.10 5.85 27.62
CA GLY A 444 17.42 7.13 27.48
C GLY A 444 17.05 7.50 26.05
N LEU A 445 17.29 6.62 25.06
CA LEU A 445 16.83 6.81 23.69
C LEU A 445 15.30 6.88 23.65
N LEU A 446 14.63 5.90 24.26
CA LEU A 446 13.19 5.95 24.51
C LEU A 446 12.98 6.70 25.81
N THR A 447 12.44 7.92 25.74
CA THR A 447 12.20 8.75 26.91
C THR A 447 11.03 8.23 27.74
N ARG A 448 10.05 7.62 27.06
CA ARG A 448 8.83 7.13 27.71
C ARG A 448 8.18 6.00 26.92
N LEU A 449 7.64 5.03 27.65
CA LEU A 449 6.87 3.91 27.13
C LEU A 449 5.58 3.76 27.94
N ASP A 450 4.42 3.84 27.30
CA ASP A 450 3.14 3.50 27.91
C ASP A 450 2.54 2.28 27.21
N THR A 451 2.23 1.25 27.99
CA THR A 451 1.74 -0.03 27.48
C THR A 451 0.26 -0.27 27.81
N ALA A 452 -0.49 -0.83 26.86
CA ALA A 452 -1.90 -1.21 27.03
C ALA A 452 -2.10 -2.71 26.72
N PHE A 453 -2.45 -3.50 27.73
CA PHE A 453 -2.71 -4.93 27.58
C PHE A 453 -4.20 -5.21 27.80
N SER A 454 -4.89 -5.47 26.70
CA SER A 454 -6.36 -5.48 26.66
C SER A 454 -7.01 -6.67 27.37
N ARG A 455 -6.23 -7.70 27.76
CA ARG A 455 -6.74 -8.95 28.33
C ARG A 455 -6.12 -9.33 29.69
N ASP A 456 -5.28 -8.48 30.28
CA ASP A 456 -4.65 -8.76 31.58
C ASP A 456 -5.50 -8.36 32.79
N GLY A 457 -6.46 -7.44 32.59
CA GLY A 457 -7.36 -6.95 33.63
C GLY A 457 -8.82 -7.35 33.41
N THR A 458 -9.68 -6.90 34.34
CA THR A 458 -11.15 -7.04 34.20
C THR A 458 -11.73 -6.11 33.13
N GLU A 459 -11.05 -4.99 32.87
CA GLU A 459 -11.43 -4.01 31.87
C GLU A 459 -10.43 -4.03 30.71
N LYS A 460 -10.92 -3.82 29.50
CA LYS A 460 -10.06 -3.72 28.31
C LYS A 460 -9.39 -2.35 28.29
N VAL A 461 -8.06 -2.33 28.36
CA VAL A 461 -7.25 -1.11 28.24
C VAL A 461 -6.59 -1.08 26.86
N TYR A 462 -6.79 0.01 26.13
CA TYR A 462 -6.16 0.27 24.83
C TYR A 462 -5.24 1.51 24.87
N VAL A 463 -4.51 1.75 23.78
CA VAL A 463 -3.52 2.84 23.69
C VAL A 463 -4.16 4.22 23.86
N GLN A 464 -5.37 4.42 23.35
CA GLN A 464 -6.14 5.65 23.53
C GLN A 464 -6.50 5.93 25.00
N ASP A 465 -6.67 4.88 25.82
CA ASP A 465 -6.92 5.05 27.25
C ASP A 465 -5.66 5.53 27.96
N ARG A 466 -4.49 5.00 27.57
CA ARG A 466 -3.19 5.49 28.05
C ARG A 466 -2.94 6.93 27.63
N MET A 467 -3.25 7.30 26.38
CA MET A 467 -3.15 8.69 25.93
C MET A 467 -3.97 9.65 26.80
N LYS A 468 -5.20 9.27 27.17
CA LYS A 468 -6.06 10.07 28.07
C LYS A 468 -5.47 10.20 29.47
N GLN A 469 -4.93 9.11 30.03
CA GLN A 469 -4.28 9.13 31.35
C GLN A 469 -3.08 10.07 31.38
N THR A 470 -2.42 10.28 30.24
CA THR A 470 -1.21 11.09 30.11
C THR A 470 -1.46 12.38 29.32
N ALA A 471 -2.71 12.83 29.25
CA ALA A 471 -3.17 13.90 28.36
C ALA A 471 -2.37 15.21 28.51
N ALA A 472 -2.11 15.64 29.74
CA ALA A 472 -1.38 16.88 30.02
C ALA A 472 0.06 16.84 29.46
N GLU A 473 0.73 15.70 29.59
CA GLU A 473 2.09 15.54 29.09
C GLU A 473 2.11 15.41 27.57
N LEU A 474 1.17 14.65 26.99
CA LEU A 474 1.00 14.55 25.54
C LEU A 474 0.80 15.94 24.92
N TRP A 475 -0.07 16.75 25.51
CA TRP A 475 -0.28 18.13 25.09
C TRP A 475 0.99 18.97 25.21
N SER A 476 1.75 18.85 26.30
CA SER A 476 3.01 19.59 26.48
C SER A 476 4.04 19.25 25.40
N TRP A 477 4.09 18.00 24.94
CA TRP A 477 4.99 17.57 23.86
C TRP A 477 4.51 18.12 22.51
N LEU A 478 3.20 18.11 22.23
CA LEU A 478 2.65 18.74 21.02
C LEU A 478 3.02 20.23 20.95
N GLN A 479 2.95 20.93 22.08
CA GLN A 479 3.36 22.34 22.19
C GLN A 479 4.87 22.55 22.05
N ALA A 480 5.68 21.55 22.44
CA ALA A 480 7.12 21.54 22.18
C ALA A 480 7.49 21.24 20.71
N GLY A 481 6.50 21.12 19.82
CA GLY A 481 6.74 20.85 18.40
C GLY A 481 6.86 19.37 18.08
N ALA A 482 6.32 18.47 18.92
CA ALA A 482 6.38 17.04 18.65
C ALA A 482 5.70 16.68 17.32
N HIS A 483 6.23 15.63 16.70
CA HIS A 483 5.57 14.90 15.62
C HIS A 483 4.83 13.70 16.20
N PHE A 484 3.59 13.48 15.77
CA PHE A 484 2.68 12.45 16.23
C PHE A 484 2.45 11.45 15.10
N TYR A 485 2.78 10.19 15.35
CA TYR A 485 2.71 9.11 14.37
C TYR A 485 1.78 8.01 14.83
N VAL A 486 0.98 7.47 13.92
CA VAL A 486 0.10 6.32 14.18
C VAL A 486 0.35 5.24 13.15
N CYS A 487 0.55 4.00 13.59
CA CYS A 487 0.66 2.85 12.70
C CYS A 487 -0.15 1.67 13.23
N GLY A 488 -0.86 0.97 12.34
CA GLY A 488 -1.62 -0.24 12.66
C GLY A 488 -2.97 -0.31 11.96
N ASP A 489 -3.98 -0.83 12.65
CA ASP A 489 -5.34 -1.05 12.10
C ASP A 489 -6.02 0.27 11.73
N ALA A 490 -6.40 0.41 10.45
CA ALA A 490 -7.11 1.58 9.94
C ALA A 490 -8.57 1.63 10.41
N SER A 491 -9.20 0.47 10.61
CA SER A 491 -10.66 0.37 10.73
C SER A 491 -11.22 0.84 12.08
N ARG A 492 -10.48 0.62 13.18
CA ARG A 492 -10.90 0.97 14.54
C ARG A 492 -9.84 1.74 15.29
N MET A 493 -8.61 1.24 15.29
CA MET A 493 -7.54 1.79 16.13
C MET A 493 -7.20 3.22 15.75
N ALA A 494 -6.96 3.48 14.45
CA ALA A 494 -6.62 4.81 13.95
C ALA A 494 -7.72 5.84 14.27
N VAL A 495 -8.98 5.46 14.09
CA VAL A 495 -10.16 6.32 14.36
C VAL A 495 -10.26 6.67 15.85
N ASP A 496 -10.07 5.70 16.74
CA ASP A 496 -10.14 5.92 18.18
C ASP A 496 -8.98 6.77 18.71
N VAL A 497 -7.79 6.59 18.15
CA VAL A 497 -6.60 7.41 18.46
C VAL A 497 -6.80 8.85 18.00
N ASP A 498 -7.29 9.07 16.77
CA ASP A 498 -7.57 10.41 16.24
C ASP A 498 -8.63 11.15 17.07
N ARG A 499 -9.75 10.49 17.37
CA ARG A 499 -10.80 11.04 18.24
C ARG A 499 -10.24 11.42 19.61
N THR A 500 -9.39 10.56 20.17
CA THR A 500 -8.79 10.80 21.48
C THR A 500 -7.79 11.94 21.46
N LEU A 501 -6.98 12.05 20.40
CA LEU A 501 -6.06 13.17 20.20
C LEU A 501 -6.83 14.50 20.15
N LYS A 502 -7.90 14.58 19.35
CA LYS A 502 -8.78 15.76 19.29
C LYS A 502 -9.37 16.12 20.66
N SER A 503 -9.83 15.12 21.42
CA SER A 503 -10.37 15.32 22.78
C SER A 503 -9.30 15.83 23.78
N ILE A 504 -8.07 15.32 23.70
CA ILE A 504 -6.95 15.79 24.52
C ILE A 504 -6.60 17.24 24.17
N ILE A 505 -6.54 17.57 22.89
CA ILE A 505 -6.26 18.94 22.43
C ILE A 505 -7.35 19.91 22.89
N ALA A 506 -8.64 19.53 22.77
CA ALA A 506 -9.75 20.34 23.25
C ALA A 506 -9.65 20.60 24.77
N SER A 507 -9.48 19.54 25.55
CA SER A 507 -9.47 19.63 27.02
C SER A 507 -8.22 20.33 27.57
N GLN A 508 -7.03 19.97 27.10
CA GLN A 508 -5.77 20.52 27.61
C GLN A 508 -5.41 21.88 27.01
N GLY A 509 -5.89 22.16 25.80
CA GLY A 509 -5.72 23.45 25.13
C GLY A 509 -6.79 24.48 25.46
N GLY A 510 -7.88 24.09 26.14
CA GLY A 510 -9.03 24.96 26.37
C GLY A 510 -9.72 25.39 25.07
N LEU A 511 -9.71 24.50 24.07
CA LEU A 511 -10.25 24.75 22.73
C LEU A 511 -11.65 24.16 22.60
N SER A 512 -12.47 24.72 21.70
CA SER A 512 -13.69 24.06 21.24
C SER A 512 -13.36 22.82 20.41
N GLU A 513 -14.34 21.94 20.21
CA GLU A 513 -14.17 20.76 19.36
C GLU A 513 -13.73 21.12 17.94
N GLN A 514 -14.33 22.17 17.35
CA GLN A 514 -13.94 22.65 16.02
C GLN A 514 -12.49 23.16 16.01
N ALA A 515 -12.11 23.98 17.00
CA ALA A 515 -10.74 24.50 17.07
C ALA A 515 -9.70 23.40 17.32
N ALA A 516 -10.07 22.31 18.00
CA ALA A 516 -9.23 21.13 18.15
C ALA A 516 -9.09 20.35 16.83
N ALA A 517 -10.18 20.21 16.06
CA ALA A 517 -10.14 19.62 14.72
C ALA A 517 -9.24 20.44 13.78
N ASP A 518 -9.39 21.76 13.78
CA ASP A 518 -8.55 22.67 12.99
C ASP A 518 -7.07 22.59 13.40
N TYR A 519 -6.78 22.41 14.70
CA TYR A 519 -5.42 22.19 15.20
C TYR A 519 -4.82 20.90 14.66
N VAL A 520 -5.58 19.80 14.66
CA VAL A 520 -5.12 18.51 14.09
C VAL A 520 -4.92 18.63 12.58
N ALA A 521 -5.84 19.27 11.85
CA ALA A 521 -5.69 19.52 10.42
C ALA A 521 -4.42 20.34 10.12
N LYS A 522 -4.12 21.33 10.95
CA LYS A 522 -2.86 22.09 10.88
C LYS A 522 -1.63 21.18 11.11
N LEU A 523 -1.65 20.28 12.10
CA LEU A 523 -0.56 19.33 12.30
C LEU A 523 -0.35 18.43 11.08
N SER A 524 -1.42 17.94 10.46
CA SER A 524 -1.34 17.13 9.24
C SER A 524 -0.70 17.93 8.09
N LYS A 525 -1.15 19.17 7.87
CA LYS A 525 -0.57 20.07 6.85
C LYS A 525 0.90 20.37 7.10
N GLU A 526 1.31 20.46 8.36
CA GLU A 526 2.71 20.64 8.77
C GLU A 526 3.53 19.33 8.75
N LYS A 527 2.94 18.19 8.34
CA LYS A 527 3.54 16.84 8.41
C LYS A 527 4.03 16.46 9.82
N ARG A 528 3.32 16.98 10.83
CA ARG A 528 3.53 16.71 12.26
C ARG A 528 2.50 15.75 12.82
N TYR A 529 1.45 15.43 12.08
CA TYR A 529 0.57 14.30 12.34
C TYR A 529 0.52 13.43 11.08
N VAL A 530 1.02 12.20 11.16
CA VAL A 530 1.12 11.29 10.01
C VAL A 530 0.69 9.88 10.40
N ARG A 531 -0.01 9.20 9.50
CA ARG A 531 -0.56 7.86 9.72
C ARG A 531 -0.06 6.89 8.66
N ASP A 532 0.28 5.68 9.10
CA ASP A 532 0.59 4.52 8.24
C ASP A 532 -0.30 3.35 8.68
N VAL A 533 -1.53 3.33 8.17
CA VAL A 533 -2.59 2.43 8.64
C VAL A 533 -3.10 1.55 7.51
N TYR A 534 -3.52 0.33 7.83
CA TYR A 534 -3.89 -0.71 6.85
C TYR A 534 -5.12 -1.51 7.23
#